data_AF-A0A7D8Z0F6-F1
#
_entry.id   AF-A0A7D8Z0F6-F1
#
_cell.length_a   1.000
_cell.length_b   1.000
_cell.length_c   1.000
_cell.angle_alpha   90.00
_cell.angle_beta   90.00
_cell.angle_gamma   90.00
#
_symmetry.space_group_name_H-M   'P 1'
#
loop_
_entity.id
_entity.type
_entity.pdbx_description
1 polymer ?
#
loop_
_entity_poly.entity_id
_entity_poly.type
_entity_poly.pdbx_seq_one_letter_code
_entity_poly.pdbx_strand_id
1 'polypeptide(L)'
;MPYLTTAQQWLTQSTLLLQARPTTTRITTKYTHATTVSKKSRPRRNAPPTEPTALLTLKTYDPASGTTLKYETNKAAEVGRLIQILGRLGARDGGVGG
;
A
#
# COMPACT_ATOMS: atom_id res chain seq x y z
N MET A 1 0.85 -11.42 16.08
CA MET A 1 0.61 -10.40 15.04
C MET A 1 -0.08 -11.09 13.88
N PRO A 2 -1.39 -10.92 13.66
CA PRO A 2 -2.07 -11.59 12.57
C PRO A 2 -1.60 -11.01 11.24
N TYR A 3 -0.96 -11.83 10.42
CA TYR A 3 -0.72 -11.50 9.02
C TYR A 3 -2.07 -11.53 8.32
N LEU A 4 -2.54 -10.36 7.89
CA LEU A 4 -3.77 -10.28 7.12
C LEU A 4 -3.49 -10.83 5.72
N THR A 5 -4.26 -11.84 5.31
CA THR A 5 -4.16 -12.45 3.97
C THR A 5 -4.81 -11.60 2.88
N THR A 6 -5.69 -10.67 3.27
CA THR A 6 -6.53 -9.91 2.34
C THR A 6 -6.33 -8.41 2.50
N ALA A 7 -6.13 -7.72 1.37
CA ALA A 7 -6.07 -6.25 1.28
C ALA A 7 -7.27 -5.57 1.96
N GLN A 8 -8.46 -6.13 1.75
CA GLN A 8 -9.72 -5.58 2.27
C GLN A 8 -9.77 -5.56 3.79
N GLN A 9 -9.32 -6.63 4.47
CA GLN A 9 -9.30 -6.68 5.93
C GLN A 9 -8.36 -5.61 6.50
N TRP A 10 -7.19 -5.45 5.89
CA TRP A 10 -6.24 -4.41 6.28
C TRP A 10 -6.81 -3.02 6.04
N LEU A 11 -7.47 -2.80 4.91
CA LEU A 11 -8.11 -1.53 4.58
C LEU A 11 -9.22 -1.18 5.56
N THR A 12 -10.13 -2.12 5.86
CA THR A 12 -11.24 -1.90 6.79
C THR A 12 -10.73 -1.59 8.19
N GLN A 13 -9.77 -2.37 8.72
CA GLN A 13 -9.20 -2.10 10.04
C GLN A 13 -8.41 -0.79 10.07
N SER A 14 -7.62 -0.50 9.04
CA SER A 14 -6.89 0.78 8.97
C SER A 14 -7.83 1.98 8.87
N THR A 15 -8.94 1.83 8.14
CA THR A 15 -9.99 2.86 8.05
C THR A 15 -10.67 3.07 9.40
N LEU A 16 -11.00 2.00 10.12
CA LEU A 16 -11.58 2.09 11.46
C LEU A 16 -10.63 2.81 12.44
N LEU A 17 -9.33 2.50 12.38
CA LEU A 17 -8.31 3.16 13.20
C LEU A 17 -8.17 4.65 12.82
N LEU A 18 -8.13 4.98 11.53
CA LEU A 18 -8.10 6.36 11.06
C LEU A 18 -9.35 7.14 11.47
N GLN A 19 -10.55 6.55 11.35
CA GLN A 19 -11.79 7.20 11.77
C GLN A 19 -11.85 7.41 13.28
N ALA A 20 -11.40 6.43 14.06
CA ALA A 20 -11.37 6.56 15.51
C ALA A 20 -10.35 7.61 15.97
N ARG A 21 -9.18 7.68 15.30
CA ARG A 21 -8.05 8.52 15.67
C ARG A 21 -7.25 9.00 14.46
N PRO A 22 -7.66 10.10 13.82
CA PRO A 22 -6.98 10.64 12.63
C PRO A 22 -5.59 11.20 12.95
N THR A 23 -5.36 11.68 14.17
CA THR A 23 -4.10 12.35 14.56
C THR A 23 -3.01 11.39 15.07
N THR A 24 -3.37 10.24 15.64
CA THR A 24 -2.41 9.29 16.22
C THR A 24 -2.12 8.09 15.32
N THR A 25 -3.07 7.67 14.48
CA THR A 25 -2.92 6.51 13.61
C THR A 25 -1.89 6.81 12.51
N ARG A 26 -0.84 5.99 12.43
CA ARG A 26 0.25 6.13 11.45
C ARG A 26 0.18 4.97 10.46
N ILE A 27 -0.08 5.29 9.19
CA ILE A 27 0.00 4.32 8.09
C ILE A 27 1.31 4.53 7.34
N THR A 28 2.07 3.46 7.18
CA THR A 28 3.29 3.41 6.38
C THR A 28 3.06 2.51 5.17
N THR A 29 3.22 3.09 3.98
CA THR A 29 3.12 2.38 2.72
C THR A 29 4.50 2.31 2.09
N LYS A 30 5.07 1.12 2.01
CA LYS A 30 6.34 0.88 1.34
C LYS A 30 6.07 0.20 0.01
N TYR A 31 6.33 0.92 -1.06
CA TYR A 31 6.21 0.43 -2.42
C TYR A 31 7.58 0.12 -2.98
N THR A 32 7.79 -1.14 -3.35
CA THR A 32 9.03 -1.60 -3.96
C THR A 32 8.72 -1.97 -5.39
N HIS A 33 9.23 -1.17 -6.32
CA HIS A 33 9.23 -1.50 -7.73
C HIS A 33 10.54 -2.17 -8.09
N ALA A 34 10.46 -3.43 -8.50
CA ALA A 34 11.53 -4.06 -9.26
C ALA A 34 11.56 -3.41 -10.65
N THR A 35 12.14 -2.22 -10.75
CA THR A 35 12.52 -1.64 -12.04
C THR A 35 13.59 -2.56 -12.61
N THR A 36 13.21 -3.38 -13.58
CA THR A 36 14.19 -3.99 -14.48
C THR A 36 14.97 -2.84 -15.07
N VAL A 37 16.23 -2.70 -14.64
CA VAL A 37 17.16 -1.74 -15.19
C VAL A 37 17.12 -1.90 -16.70
N SER A 38 16.60 -0.90 -17.40
CA SER A 38 16.65 -0.79 -18.84
C SER A 38 18.11 -0.71 -19.24
N LYS A 39 18.80 -1.87 -19.31
CA LYS A 39 20.07 -1.98 -20.01
C LYS A 39 19.76 -1.69 -21.46
N LYS A 40 20.06 -0.46 -21.85
CA LYS A 40 20.21 0.02 -23.21
C LYS A 40 20.94 -1.03 -24.05
N SER A 41 20.22 -1.92 -24.74
CA SER A 41 20.74 -2.71 -25.86
C SER A 41 19.63 -3.49 -26.56
N ARG A 42 19.18 -2.88 -27.67
CA ARG A 42 18.73 -3.51 -28.92
C ARG A 42 17.35 -4.19 -28.91
N PRO A 43 16.49 -3.92 -29.92
CA PRO A 43 15.15 -4.49 -29.95
C PRO A 43 15.24 -5.97 -30.32
N ARG A 44 14.98 -6.86 -29.36
CA ARG A 44 14.66 -8.26 -29.65
C ARG A 44 13.20 -8.52 -29.29
N ARG A 45 12.40 -8.61 -30.35
CA ARG A 45 11.05 -9.19 -30.38
C ARG A 45 11.14 -10.59 -29.73
N ASN A 46 10.25 -10.91 -28.80
CA ASN A 46 10.14 -12.15 -28.01
C ASN A 46 10.99 -12.25 -26.73
N ALA A 47 10.71 -11.40 -25.74
CA ALA A 47 10.82 -11.82 -24.33
C ALA A 47 9.39 -11.88 -23.75
N PRO A 48 9.00 -12.92 -22.99
CA PRO A 48 7.74 -12.89 -22.26
C PRO A 48 7.75 -11.65 -21.36
N PRO A 49 6.61 -10.94 -21.19
CA PRO A 49 6.55 -9.81 -20.28
C PRO A 49 6.92 -10.32 -18.89
N THR A 50 8.17 -10.11 -18.46
CA THR A 50 8.58 -10.30 -17.07
C THR A 50 7.76 -9.30 -16.29
N GLU A 51 6.64 -9.76 -15.75
CA GLU A 51 5.72 -8.95 -14.98
C GLU A 51 6.53 -8.23 -13.90
N PRO A 52 6.50 -6.89 -13.85
CA PRO A 52 7.18 -6.17 -12.80
C PRO A 52 6.59 -6.65 -11.48
N THR A 53 7.39 -7.38 -10.71
CA THR A 53 6.97 -7.86 -9.40
C THR A 53 6.95 -6.65 -8.47
N ALA A 54 5.79 -6.01 -8.39
CA ALA A 54 5.54 -4.88 -7.51
C ALA A 54 5.20 -5.41 -6.12
N LEU A 55 6.12 -5.22 -5.16
CA LEU A 55 5.90 -5.57 -3.77
C LEU A 55 5.41 -4.34 -3.02
N LEU A 56 4.19 -4.43 -2.49
CA LEU A 56 3.62 -3.42 -1.61
C LEU A 56 3.55 -3.99 -0.20
N THR A 57 4.23 -3.33 0.73
CA THR A 57 4.12 -3.60 2.15
C THR A 57 3.41 -2.43 2.83
N LEU A 58 2.28 -2.73 3.45
CA LEU A 58 1.44 -1.81 4.19
C LEU A 58 1.57 -2.11 5.68
N LYS A 59 1.81 -1.09 6.49
CA LYS A 59 1.85 -1.17 7.94
C LYS A 59 0.96 -0.08 8.54
N THR A 60 0.12 -0.45 9.49
CA THR A 60 -0.68 0.49 10.28
C THR A 60 -0.29 0.32 11.73
N TYR A 61 0.09 1.41 12.37
CA TYR A 61 0.48 1.47 13.77
C TYR A 61 -0.38 2.51 14.48
N ASP A 62 -1.05 2.08 15.55
CA ASP A 62 -1.74 2.98 16.47
C ASP A 62 -1.05 2.97 17.84
N PRO A 63 -0.40 4.08 18.26
CA PRO A 63 0.28 4.16 19.56
C PRO A 63 -0.69 4.21 20.73
N ALA A 64 -1.95 4.58 20.52
CA ALA A 64 -2.93 4.69 21.61
C ALA A 64 -3.42 3.32 22.09
N SER A 65 -3.62 2.38 21.17
CA SER A 65 -4.11 1.04 21.46
C SER A 65 -3.01 -0.02 21.43
N GLY A 66 -1.81 0.32 20.94
CA GLY A 66 -0.69 -0.62 20.76
C GLY A 66 -0.90 -1.60 19.59
N THR A 67 -1.89 -1.34 18.72
CA THR A 67 -2.25 -2.24 17.62
C THR A 67 -1.33 -2.02 16.42
N THR A 68 -0.71 -3.11 15.94
CA THR A 68 0.07 -3.13 14.70
C THR A 68 -0.54 -4.09 13.71
N LEU A 69 -0.88 -3.58 12.52
CA LEU A 69 -1.37 -4.35 11.39
C LEU A 69 -0.34 -4.32 10.27
N LYS A 70 -0.06 -5.47 9.67
CA LYS A 70 0.86 -5.58 8.54
C LYS A 70 0.19 -6.38 7.43
N TYR A 71 0.28 -5.85 6.22
CA TYR A 71 -0.20 -6.48 5.00
C TYR A 71 0.87 -6.39 3.93
N GLU A 72 1.06 -7.45 3.17
CA GLU A 72 2.01 -7.48 2.06
C GLU A 72 1.35 -8.15 0.86
N THR A 73 1.57 -7.58 -0.32
CA THR A 73 1.08 -8.16 -1.56
C THR A 73 2.08 -7.94 -2.69
N ASN A 74 2.18 -8.94 -3.55
CA ASN A 74 2.96 -8.93 -4.79
C ASN A 74 2.08 -8.75 -6.04
N LYS A 75 0.76 -8.59 -5.88
CA LYS A 75 -0.19 -8.48 -6.99
C LYS A 75 -0.27 -7.04 -7.48
N ALA A 76 0.36 -6.72 -8.60
CA ALA A 76 0.42 -5.36 -9.16
C ALA A 76 -0.96 -4.67 -9.30
N ALA A 77 -1.99 -5.41 -9.75
CA ALA A 77 -3.36 -4.89 -9.87
C ALA A 77 -3.96 -4.46 -8.53
N GLU A 78 -3.67 -5.22 -7.46
CA GLU A 78 -4.14 -4.90 -6.09
C GLU A 78 -3.37 -3.72 -5.50
N VAL A 79 -2.06 -3.65 -5.77
CA VAL A 79 -1.20 -2.55 -5.31
C VAL A 79 -1.68 -1.21 -5.84
N GLY A 80 -1.92 -1.12 -7.15
CA GLY A 80 -2.41 0.11 -7.78
C GLY A 80 -3.75 0.55 -7.18
N ARG A 81 -4.70 -0.37 -7.00
CA ARG A 81 -6.00 -0.08 -6.37
C ARG A 81 -5.85 0.41 -4.93
N LEU A 82 -5.00 -0.23 -4.13
CA LEU A 82 -4.77 0.16 -2.73
C LEU A 82 -4.19 1.57 -2.61
N ILE A 83 -3.18 1.90 -3.42
CA ILE A 83 -2.58 3.24 -3.46
C ILE A 83 -3.63 4.30 -3.87
N GLN A 84 -4.45 4.01 -4.88
CA GLN A 84 -5.51 4.91 -5.34
C GLN A 84 -6.56 5.17 -4.25
N ILE A 85 -6.98 4.12 -3.53
CA ILE A 85 -7.93 4.23 -2.41
C ILE A 85 -7.31 5.02 -1.24
N LEU A 86 -6.06 4.72 -0.87
CA LEU A 86 -5.34 5.42 0.20
C LEU A 86 -5.11 6.90 -0.15
N GLY A 87 -4.75 7.22 -1.39
CA GLY A 87 -4.62 8.59 -1.86
C GLY A 87 -5.93 9.37 -1.75
N ARG A 88 -7.06 8.71 -2.05
CA ARG A 88 -8.40 9.30 -1.84
C ARG A 88 -8.77 9.43 -0.36
N LEU A 89 -8.35 8.52 0.50
CA LEU A 89 -8.59 8.61 1.94
C LEU A 89 -7.77 9.73 2.59
N GLY A 90 -6.46 9.80 2.29
CA GLY A 90 -5.57 10.83 2.80
C GLY A 90 -5.93 12.24 2.30
N ALA A 91 -6.44 12.35 1.06
CA ALA A 91 -6.97 13.62 0.54
C ALA A 91 -8.23 14.11 1.27
N ARG A 92 -8.96 13.24 1.98
CA ARG A 92 -10.15 13.62 2.75
C ARG A 92 -9.83 14.04 4.18
N ASP A 93 -8.74 13.51 4.74
CA ASP A 93 -8.29 13.83 6.11
C ASP A 93 -7.31 15.01 6.15
N GLY A 94 -6.64 15.32 5.02
CA GLY A 94 -5.79 16.51 4.86
C GLY A 94 -6.54 17.82 4.55
N GLY A 95 -7.87 17.79 4.51
CA GLY A 95 -8.70 18.98 4.30
C GLY A 95 -8.86 19.81 5.56
N VAL A 96 -7.81 20.54 5.95
CA VAL A 96 -7.94 21.73 6.81
C VAL A 96 -8.71 22.80 6.03
N GLY A 97 -9.82 23.28 6.61
CA GLY A 97 -10.45 24.60 6.37
C GLY A 97 -11.04 24.82 4.97
N GLY A 98 -12.21 25.42 4.81
CA GLY A 98 -12.61 26.70 5.40
C GLY A 98 -12.45 27.77 4.34
#